data_AF-A0A259RMZ0-F1
#
_entry.id   AF-A0A259RMZ0-F1
#
_cell.length_a   1.000
_cell.length_b   1.000
_cell.length_c   1.000
_cell.angle_alpha   90.00
_cell.angle_beta   90.00
_cell.angle_gamma   90.00
#
_symmetry.space_group_name_H-M   'P 1'
#
loop_
_entity.id
_entity.type
_entity.pdbx_description
1 polymer ?
#
loop_
_entity_poly.entity_id
_entity_poly.type
_entity_poly.pdbx_seq_one_letter_code
_entity_poly.pdbx_strand_id
1 'polypeptide(L)' 'MNLHLSIGPLVSLVAGVLILAMPRLLNYIVAVYLILIGL' A
#
# COMPACT_ATOMS: atom_id res chain seq x y z
N MET A 1 12.67 14.80 -23.24
CA MET A 1 12.88 14.59 -21.78
C MET A 1 11.65 13.90 -21.23
N ASN A 2 11.77 12.62 -20.87
CA ASN A 2 10.69 11.85 -20.26
C ASN A 2 10.25 12.54 -18.96
N LEU A 3 9.02 13.06 -18.95
CA LEU A 3 8.36 13.58 -17.77
C LEU A 3 8.10 12.38 -16.85
N HIS A 4 9.15 11.95 -16.14
CA HIS A 4 9.03 11.06 -15.00
C HIS A 4 8.40 11.91 -13.90
N LEU A 5 7.08 12.01 -13.99
CA LEU A 5 6.26 12.77 -13.08
C LEU A 5 6.63 12.30 -11.67
N SER A 6 7.26 13.18 -10.89
CA SER A 6 7.70 12.98 -9.49
C SER A 6 6.53 12.75 -8.51
N ILE A 7 5.41 12.25 -9.04
CA ILE A 7 4.21 11.83 -8.35
C ILE A 7 4.45 10.47 -7.69
N GLY A 8 5.30 9.62 -8.27
CA GLY A 8 5.64 8.30 -7.70
C GLY A 8 6.16 8.38 -6.24
N PRO A 9 7.18 9.21 -5.95
CA PRO A 9 7.70 9.36 -4.59
C PRO A 9 6.72 10.04 -3.63
N LEU A 10 5.96 11.05 -4.10
CA LEU A 10 4.97 11.72 -3.26
C LEU A 10 3.82 10.78 -2.87
N VAL A 11 3.34 9.96 -3.81
CA VAL A 11 2.25 9.01 -3.57
C VAL A 11 2.69 7.88 -2.66
N SER A 12 3.92 7.35 -2.82
CA SER A 12 4.43 6.30 -1.92
C SER A 12 4.62 6.82 -0.49
N LEU A 13 5.03 8.07 -0.32
CA LEU A 13 5.17 8.71 0.99
C LEU A 13 3.80 8.87 1.68
N VAL A 14 2.80 9.39 0.97
CA VAL A 14 1.44 9.56 1.50
C VAL A 14 0.80 8.21 1.81
N ALA A 15 0.98 7.21 0.94
CA ALA A 15 0.54 5.84 1.18
C ALA A 15 1.23 5.23 2.42
N GLY A 16 2.53 5.45 2.60
CA GLY A 16 3.29 4.97 3.75
C GLY A 16 2.80 5.58 5.07
N VAL A 17 2.53 6.89 5.09
CA VAL A 17 1.97 7.57 6.28
C VAL A 17 0.55 7.09 6.59
N LEU A 18 -0.29 6.90 5.57
CA LEU A 18 -1.64 6.36 5.74
C LEU A 18 -1.63 4.94 6.33
N ILE A 19 -0.69 4.09 5.89
CA ILE A 19 -0.51 2.73 6.43
C ILE A 19 -0.07 2.79 7.91
N LEU A 20 0.79 3.73 8.27
CA LEU A 20 1.27 3.89 9.65
C LEU A 20 0.15 4.40 10.58
N ALA A 21 -0.71 5.31 10.09
CA ALA A 21 -1.85 5.84 10.84
C ALA A 21 -2.96 4.79 11.05
N MET A 22 -3.17 3.90 10.09
CA MET A 22 -4.16 2.84 10.17
C MET A 22 -3.59 1.50 9.65
N PRO A 23 -2.89 0.73 10.51
CA PRO A 23 -2.28 -0.54 10.11
C PRO A 23 -3.32 -1.64 9.79
N ARG A 24 -4.60 -1.39 10.11
CA ARG A 24 -5.70 -2.35 9.90
C ARG A 24 -5.96 -2.67 8.43
N LEU A 25 -5.58 -1.80 7.50
CA LEU A 25 -5.71 -2.05 6.06
C LEU A 25 -4.82 -3.21 5.59
N LEU A 26 -3.61 -3.31 6.16
CA LEU A 26 -2.69 -4.43 5.93
C LEU A 26 -3.29 -5.77 6.37
N ASN A 27 -4.03 -5.76 7.50
CA ASN A 27 -4.68 -6.97 7.99
C ASN A 27 -5.77 -7.49 7.04
N TYR A 28 -6.50 -6.59 6.35
CA TYR A 28 -7.45 -6.98 5.31
C TYR A 28 -6.76 -7.62 4.10
N ILE A 29 -5.64 -7.04 3.65
CA ILE A 29 -4.85 -7.59 2.54
C ILE A 29 -4.30 -8.97 2.90
N VAL A 30 -3.77 -9.12 4.12
CA VAL A 30 -3.27 -10.41 4.63
C VAL A 30 -4.41 -11.43 4.74
N ALA A 31 -5.58 -11.04 5.26
CA ALA A 31 -6.73 -11.94 5.36
C ALA A 31 -7.16 -12.46 3.98
N VAL A 32 -7.26 -11.59 2.98
CA VAL A 32 -7.58 -12.00 1.59
C VAL A 32 -6.49 -12.90 1.03
N TYR A 33 -5.21 -12.59 1.25
CA TYR A 33 -4.09 -13.42 0.81
C TYR A 33 -4.14 -14.83 1.41
N LEU A 34 -4.42 -14.94 2.72
CA LEU A 34 -4.56 -16.21 3.42
C LEU A 34 -5.76 -17.02 2.90
N ILE A 35 -6.90 -16.37 2.63
CA ILE A 35 -8.07 -16.99 2.01
C ILE A 35 -7.73 -17.55 0.61
N LEU A 36 -6.98 -16.80 -0.19
CA LEU A 36 -6.59 -17.22 -1.54
C LEU A 36 -5.60 -18.39 -1.55
N ILE A 37 -4.71 -18.46 -0.55
CA ILE A 37 -3.71 -19.53 -0.44
C ILE A 37 -4.25 -20.79 0.26
N GLY A 38 -5.45 -20.71 0.85
CA GLY A 38 -6.17 -21.84 1.43
C GLY A 38 -5.84 -22.13 2.90
N LEU A 39 -5.47 -21.11 3.69
CA LEU A 39 -5.48 -21.20 5.16
C LEU A 39 -6.92 -21.11 5.68
#